data_AF-A0A970WT01-F1
#
_entry.id   AF-A0A970WT01-F1
#
_cell.length_a   1.000
_cell.length_b   1.000
_cell.length_c   1.000
_cell.angle_alpha   90.00
_cell.angle_beta   90.00
_cell.angle_gamma   90.00
#
_symmetry.space_group_name_H-M   'P 1'
#
loop_
_entity.id
_entity.type
_entity.pdbx_description
1 polymer ?
#
loop_
_entity_poly.entity_id
_entity_poly.type
_entity_poly.pdbx_seq_one_letter_code
_entity_poly.pdbx_strand_id
1 'polypeptide(L)'
;MRASQSADDWKDIWIAGLTSRSIYDGRHWLFCLARVKRAFESQSDLWNGMTGKVREAKAARQHYLGDMFEPKRSGLACDARYSPSRYYTPSVHAHRRDHSDTGWHNDINYCHADRHDRQPPLLVADPRLTFLWEEPIIFLNRNHCRDFFKWPSMEELLANLREAGR
;
A
#
# COMPACT_ATOMS: atom_id res chain seq x y z
N MET A 1 1.20 -1.41 3.36
CA MET A 1 2.41 -0.63 3.70
C MET A 1 2.33 -0.30 5.19
N ARG A 2 3.39 -0.47 5.99
CA ARG A 2 3.36 -0.08 7.42
C ARG A 2 3.83 1.38 7.50
N ALA A 3 2.93 2.28 7.85
CA ALA A 3 3.19 3.72 7.82
C ALA A 3 3.20 4.28 9.25
N SER A 4 4.30 4.91 9.64
CA SER A 4 4.56 5.73 10.85
C SER A 4 3.52 6.76 11.27
N GLN A 5 2.97 7.38 10.24
CA GLN A 5 2.42 8.72 10.33
C GLN A 5 0.90 8.67 10.16
N SER A 6 0.22 9.70 10.64
CA SER A 6 -1.23 9.86 10.43
C SER A 6 -1.51 10.09 8.94
N ALA A 7 -2.76 9.93 8.50
CA ALA A 7 -3.11 10.18 7.10
C ALA A 7 -2.78 11.62 6.66
N ASP A 8 -2.97 12.60 7.54
CA ASP A 8 -2.76 14.02 7.23
C ASP A 8 -1.29 14.35 6.95
N ASP A 9 -0.36 13.58 7.51
CA ASP A 9 1.09 13.79 7.35
C ASP A 9 1.65 13.25 6.02
N TRP A 10 0.84 12.54 5.22
CA TRP A 10 1.33 11.88 4.01
C TRP A 10 1.24 12.73 2.76
N LYS A 11 0.52 13.86 2.78
CA LYS A 11 0.34 14.68 1.58
C LYS A 11 1.69 15.23 1.10
N ASP A 12 1.93 15.14 -0.21
CA ASP A 12 3.14 15.60 -0.90
C ASP A 12 4.44 14.85 -0.55
N ILE A 13 4.35 13.77 0.24
CA ILE A 13 5.47 12.88 0.55
C ILE A 13 5.79 11.97 -0.64
N TRP A 14 7.08 11.80 -0.92
CA TRP A 14 7.56 10.81 -1.89
C TRP A 14 7.73 9.43 -1.25
N ILE A 15 7.27 8.40 -1.96
CA ILE A 15 7.41 7.00 -1.58
C ILE A 15 8.17 6.23 -2.66
N ALA A 16 9.08 5.36 -2.21
CA ALA A 16 9.81 4.43 -3.06
C ALA A 16 9.25 3.02 -2.88
N GLY A 17 8.82 2.40 -3.98
CA GLY A 17 8.46 1.01 -4.08
C GLY A 17 9.68 0.18 -4.47
N LEU A 18 10.08 -0.74 -3.60
CA LEU A 18 11.20 -1.64 -3.80
C LEU A 18 10.71 -3.09 -3.94
N THR A 19 11.30 -3.84 -4.85
CA THR A 19 10.97 -5.26 -5.06
C THR A 19 11.38 -6.12 -3.87
N SER A 20 10.83 -7.34 -3.79
CA SER A 20 11.34 -8.36 -2.86
C SER A 20 12.70 -8.87 -3.33
N ARG A 21 13.62 -9.17 -2.39
CA ARG A 21 14.91 -9.85 -2.66
C ARG A 21 14.75 -11.15 -3.43
N SER A 22 13.63 -11.84 -3.22
CA SER A 22 13.33 -13.13 -3.82
C SER A 22 13.10 -13.07 -5.33
N ILE A 23 12.90 -11.87 -5.90
CA ILE A 23 12.58 -11.71 -7.32
C ILE A 23 13.86 -11.50 -8.15
N TYR A 24 14.89 -10.84 -7.62
CA TYR A 24 16.09 -10.46 -8.38
C TYR A 24 17.38 -10.61 -7.54
N ASP A 25 17.95 -11.81 -7.53
CA ASP A 25 19.31 -12.10 -7.04
C ASP A 25 19.63 -11.55 -5.64
N GLY A 26 18.66 -11.60 -4.73
CA GLY A 26 18.86 -11.15 -3.35
C GLY A 26 18.86 -9.63 -3.15
N ARG A 27 18.56 -8.84 -4.19
CA ARG A 27 18.58 -7.37 -4.15
C ARG A 27 17.20 -6.75 -4.13
N HIS A 28 17.12 -5.54 -3.58
CA HIS A 28 15.91 -4.71 -3.60
C HIS A 28 16.02 -3.67 -4.71
N TRP A 29 15.18 -3.78 -5.73
CA TRP A 29 15.21 -2.92 -6.90
C TRP A 29 14.10 -1.88 -6.83
N LEU A 30 14.42 -0.64 -7.17
CA LEU A 30 13.45 0.46 -7.24
C LEU A 30 12.60 0.27 -8.48
N PHE A 31 11.33 -0.10 -8.29
CA PHE A 31 10.38 -0.29 -9.39
C PHE A 31 9.32 0.82 -9.45
N CYS A 32 9.16 1.60 -8.37
CA CYS A 32 8.18 2.67 -8.31
C CYS A 32 8.71 3.84 -7.48
N LEU A 33 8.49 5.06 -7.96
CA LEU A 33 8.67 6.29 -7.21
C LEU A 33 7.42 7.14 -7.39
N ALA A 34 6.74 7.49 -6.32
CA ALA A 34 5.45 8.15 -6.40
C ALA A 34 5.32 9.26 -5.37
N ARG A 35 4.73 10.39 -5.74
CA ARG A 35 4.33 11.42 -4.79
C ARG A 35 2.90 11.17 -4.31
N VAL A 36 2.71 11.09 -3.00
CA VAL A 36 1.38 10.91 -2.40
C VAL A 36 0.56 12.19 -2.60
N LYS A 37 -0.62 12.04 -3.21
CA LYS A 37 -1.58 13.11 -3.42
C LYS A 37 -2.56 13.22 -2.26
N ARG A 38 -3.02 12.07 -1.76
CA ARG A 38 -4.01 11.95 -0.68
C ARG A 38 -3.72 10.69 0.13
N ALA A 39 -4.13 10.69 1.38
CA ALA A 39 -4.16 9.50 2.21
C ALA A 39 -5.52 9.39 2.90
N PHE A 40 -5.88 8.16 3.26
CA PHE A 40 -7.15 7.83 3.88
C PHE A 40 -6.93 6.88 5.05
N GLU A 41 -7.76 7.00 6.08
CA GLU A 41 -7.62 6.21 7.30
C GLU A 41 -8.25 4.82 7.19
N SER A 42 -9.22 4.65 6.28
CA SER A 42 -9.94 3.40 6.11
C SER A 42 -10.28 3.11 4.64
N GLN A 43 -10.62 1.86 4.36
CA GLN A 43 -11.10 1.44 3.04
C GLN A 43 -12.40 2.15 2.64
N SER A 44 -13.29 2.47 3.60
CA SER A 44 -14.51 3.24 3.32
C SER A 44 -14.16 4.66 2.87
N ASP A 45 -13.23 5.32 3.57
CA ASP A 45 -12.79 6.68 3.23
C ASP A 45 -12.10 6.71 1.86
N LEU A 46 -11.23 5.72 1.60
CA LEU A 46 -10.59 5.52 0.29
C LEU A 46 -11.65 5.33 -0.81
N TRP A 47 -12.61 4.43 -0.59
CA TRP A 47 -13.68 4.16 -1.55
C TRP A 47 -14.46 5.42 -1.91
N ASN A 48 -14.93 6.17 -0.90
CA ASN A 48 -15.70 7.39 -1.11
C ASN A 48 -14.85 8.53 -1.70
N GLY A 49 -13.54 8.52 -1.46
CA GLY A 49 -12.61 9.51 -1.99
C GLY A 49 -12.23 9.32 -3.46
N MET A 50 -12.50 8.15 -4.05
CA MET A 50 -12.12 7.80 -5.43
C MET A 50 -13.28 7.96 -6.42
N THR A 51 -12.94 8.16 -7.70
CA THR A 51 -13.93 8.21 -8.79
C THR A 51 -14.57 6.84 -9.03
N GLY A 52 -15.74 6.79 -9.70
CA GLY A 52 -16.39 5.52 -10.08
C GLY A 52 -15.46 4.60 -10.88
N LYS A 53 -14.79 5.16 -11.90
CA LYS A 53 -13.84 4.42 -12.75
C LYS A 53 -12.69 3.79 -11.95
N VAL A 54 -12.10 4.51 -10.99
CA VAL A 54 -11.01 3.98 -10.16
C VAL A 54 -11.52 2.88 -9.23
N ARG A 55 -12.71 3.09 -8.62
CA ARG A 55 -13.35 2.10 -7.77
C ARG A 55 -13.58 0.79 -8.51
N GLU A 56 -14.18 0.84 -9.70
CA GLU A 56 -14.43 -0.34 -10.53
C GLU A 56 -13.13 -1.05 -10.90
N ALA A 57 -12.14 -0.31 -11.39
CA ALA A 57 -10.86 -0.88 -11.82
C ALA A 57 -10.05 -1.53 -10.69
N LYS A 58 -10.20 -1.06 -9.45
CA LYS A 58 -9.41 -1.52 -8.29
C LYS A 58 -10.24 -2.28 -7.25
N ALA A 59 -11.51 -2.57 -7.52
CA ALA A 59 -12.39 -3.28 -6.60
C ALA A 59 -11.93 -4.73 -6.39
N ALA A 60 -11.61 -5.09 -5.15
CA ALA A 60 -11.23 -6.45 -4.76
C ALA A 60 -12.35 -7.48 -5.05
N ARG A 61 -13.61 -7.05 -5.11
CA ARG A 61 -14.73 -7.95 -5.47
C ARG A 61 -14.80 -8.29 -6.96
N GLN A 62 -14.14 -7.51 -7.81
CA GLN A 62 -14.20 -7.65 -9.27
C GLN A 62 -12.90 -8.20 -9.87
N HIS A 63 -11.76 -8.02 -9.20
CA HIS A 63 -10.46 -8.42 -9.73
C HIS A 63 -9.53 -8.98 -8.65
N TYR A 64 -8.74 -10.01 -8.98
CA TYR A 64 -7.87 -10.71 -8.03
C TYR A 64 -6.73 -9.86 -7.45
N LEU A 65 -6.29 -8.84 -8.20
CA LEU A 65 -5.33 -7.81 -7.76
C LEU A 65 -6.00 -6.53 -7.24
N GLY A 66 -7.33 -6.52 -7.14
CA GLY A 66 -8.05 -5.38 -6.56
C GLY A 66 -7.66 -5.21 -5.09
N ASP A 67 -7.46 -3.97 -4.68
CA ASP A 67 -6.98 -3.58 -3.35
C ASP A 67 -7.92 -2.58 -2.66
N MET A 68 -9.03 -2.22 -3.31
CA MET A 68 -10.10 -1.40 -2.76
C MET A 68 -11.30 -2.27 -2.37
N PHE A 69 -11.77 -2.10 -1.15
CA PHE A 69 -12.91 -2.87 -0.62
C PHE A 69 -14.19 -2.03 -0.65
N GLU A 70 -15.21 -2.54 -1.33
CA GLU A 70 -16.49 -1.86 -1.46
C GLU A 70 -17.34 -2.04 -0.18
N PRO A 71 -17.73 -0.94 0.49
CA PRO A 71 -18.62 -1.03 1.63
C PRO A 71 -20.06 -1.32 1.18
N LYS A 72 -20.78 -2.14 1.94
CA LYS A 72 -22.20 -2.48 1.68
C LYS A 72 -23.13 -1.27 1.82
N ARG A 73 -22.69 -0.22 2.50
CA ARG A 73 -23.39 1.05 2.68
C ARG A 73 -22.37 2.19 2.53
N SER A 74 -22.78 3.29 1.91
CA SER A 74 -21.97 4.50 1.85
C SER A 74 -21.81 5.15 3.23
N GLY A 75 -20.68 5.81 3.47
CA GLY A 75 -20.46 6.63 4.66
C GLY A 75 -20.39 5.84 5.98
N LEU A 76 -19.67 4.72 6.01
CA LEU A 76 -19.38 4.04 7.27
C LEU A 76 -18.59 4.99 8.19
N ALA A 77 -19.00 5.09 9.45
CA ALA A 77 -18.38 5.97 10.44
C ALA A 77 -17.88 5.19 11.67
N CYS A 78 -16.98 5.79 12.44
CA CYS A 78 -16.37 5.20 13.63
C CYS A 78 -15.85 3.78 13.34
N ASP A 79 -15.99 2.85 14.28
CA ASP A 79 -15.47 1.48 14.16
C ASP A 79 -16.10 0.68 13.02
N ALA A 80 -17.27 1.09 12.52
CA ALA A 80 -17.92 0.41 11.40
C ALA A 80 -17.05 0.43 10.13
N ARG A 81 -16.22 1.47 9.95
CA ARG A 81 -15.33 1.58 8.80
C ARG A 81 -14.18 0.57 8.84
N TYR A 82 -13.92 -0.06 9.98
CA TYR A 82 -12.92 -1.11 10.15
C TYR A 82 -13.52 -2.50 10.32
N SER A 83 -14.85 -2.66 10.19
CA SER A 83 -15.48 -3.97 10.35
C SER A 83 -15.59 -4.70 9.00
N PRO A 84 -14.87 -5.82 8.76
CA PRO A 84 -14.90 -6.52 7.49
C PRO A 84 -16.31 -6.98 7.08
N SER A 85 -17.16 -7.29 8.05
CA SER A 85 -18.56 -7.68 7.81
C SER A 85 -19.41 -6.59 7.12
N ARG A 86 -18.97 -5.33 7.17
CA ARG A 86 -19.61 -4.17 6.52
C ARG A 86 -19.20 -4.00 5.06
N TYR A 87 -18.30 -4.83 4.54
CA TYR A 87 -17.83 -4.80 3.15
C TYR A 87 -18.32 -6.02 2.38
N TYR A 88 -18.36 -5.90 1.06
CA TYR A 88 -18.60 -7.06 0.20
C TYR A 88 -17.39 -7.99 0.24
N THR A 89 -17.65 -9.28 0.40
CA THR A 89 -16.60 -10.30 0.34
C THR A 89 -15.98 -10.30 -1.06
N PRO A 90 -14.64 -10.21 -1.20
CA PRO A 90 -13.97 -10.33 -2.49
C PRO A 90 -14.31 -11.67 -3.14
N SER A 91 -14.58 -11.73 -4.45
CA SER A 91 -14.87 -13.00 -5.13
C SER A 91 -13.58 -13.79 -5.36
N VAL A 92 -12.53 -13.11 -5.83
CA VAL A 92 -11.16 -13.60 -6.05
C VAL A 92 -10.23 -12.50 -5.55
N HIS A 93 -9.27 -12.81 -4.66
CA HIS A 93 -8.33 -11.82 -4.10
C HIS A 93 -7.00 -12.49 -3.75
N ALA A 94 -5.88 -11.77 -3.87
CA ALA A 94 -4.55 -12.30 -3.56
C ALA A 94 -4.42 -12.84 -2.12
N HIS A 95 -5.19 -12.28 -1.17
CA HIS A 95 -5.29 -12.78 0.21
C HIS A 95 -6.55 -13.63 0.46
N ARG A 96 -7.07 -14.28 -0.58
CA ARG A 96 -8.19 -15.21 -0.52
C ARG A 96 -7.94 -16.42 -1.42
N ARG A 97 -7.45 -17.52 -0.84
CA ARG A 97 -7.22 -18.77 -1.59
C ARG A 97 -8.51 -19.52 -1.89
N ASP A 98 -9.48 -19.48 -0.99
CA ASP A 98 -10.77 -20.12 -1.14
C ASP A 98 -11.89 -19.32 -0.43
N HIS A 99 -13.12 -19.82 -0.49
CA HIS A 99 -14.27 -19.09 0.00
C HIS A 99 -14.29 -18.87 1.52
N SER A 100 -13.61 -19.72 2.28
CA SER A 100 -13.47 -19.66 3.75
C SER A 100 -12.31 -18.80 4.23
N ASP A 101 -11.40 -18.42 3.34
CA ASP A 101 -10.26 -17.58 3.66
C ASP A 101 -10.70 -16.16 4.05
N THR A 102 -10.32 -15.77 5.26
CA THR A 102 -10.60 -14.47 5.88
C THR A 102 -9.37 -13.58 5.95
N GLY A 103 -8.26 -13.95 5.27
CA GLY A 103 -7.02 -13.18 5.27
C GLY A 103 -7.21 -11.71 4.86
N TRP A 104 -8.11 -11.47 3.91
CA TRP A 104 -8.52 -10.13 3.48
C TRP A 104 -9.13 -9.25 4.57
N HIS A 105 -9.62 -9.82 5.68
CA HIS A 105 -10.09 -9.03 6.83
C HIS A 105 -8.98 -8.12 7.36
N ASN A 106 -7.72 -8.56 7.27
CA ASN A 106 -6.56 -7.79 7.70
C ASN A 106 -6.26 -6.59 6.79
N ASP A 107 -6.80 -6.57 5.57
CA ASP A 107 -6.68 -5.44 4.64
C ASP A 107 -7.70 -4.31 4.97
N ILE A 108 -8.72 -4.63 5.78
CA ILE A 108 -9.74 -3.68 6.28
C ILE A 108 -9.45 -3.30 7.74
N ASN A 109 -9.18 -4.29 8.58
CA ASN A 109 -8.82 -4.12 9.98
C ASN A 109 -7.42 -4.65 10.20
N TYR A 110 -6.42 -3.77 10.17
CA TYR A 110 -5.05 -4.20 10.29
C TYR A 110 -4.82 -4.90 11.64
N CYS A 111 -4.35 -6.14 11.62
CA CYS A 111 -4.20 -7.00 12.81
C CYS A 111 -3.22 -6.50 13.88
N HIS A 112 -2.51 -5.39 13.63
CA HIS A 112 -1.65 -4.73 14.60
C HIS A 112 -2.05 -3.29 14.88
N ALA A 113 -3.27 -2.89 14.52
CA ALA A 113 -3.78 -1.57 14.84
C ALA A 113 -3.77 -1.32 16.35
N ASP A 114 -4.18 -2.31 17.15
CA ASP A 114 -4.19 -2.26 18.62
C ASP A 114 -2.78 -2.10 19.24
N ARG A 115 -1.72 -2.50 18.52
CA ARG A 115 -0.33 -2.35 19.00
C ARG A 115 0.26 -0.96 18.75
N HIS A 116 -0.37 -0.21 17.85
CA HIS A 116 0.12 1.10 17.42
C HIS A 116 -0.93 2.18 17.64
N ASP A 117 -2.03 1.85 18.33
CA ASP A 117 -3.24 2.64 18.55
C ASP A 117 -3.75 3.35 17.29
N ARG A 118 -3.48 2.77 16.11
CA ARG A 118 -3.88 3.37 14.82
C ARG A 118 -3.82 2.39 13.67
N GLN A 119 -4.65 2.67 12.67
CA GLN A 119 -4.64 1.97 11.39
C GLN A 119 -3.59 2.60 10.45
N PRO A 120 -2.82 1.80 9.70
CA PRO A 120 -1.91 2.35 8.71
C PRO A 120 -2.70 3.05 7.59
N PRO A 121 -2.34 4.28 7.20
CA PRO A 121 -3.05 5.00 6.15
C PRO A 121 -2.91 4.32 4.78
N LEU A 122 -3.97 4.46 3.99
CA LEU A 122 -4.06 4.05 2.60
C LEU A 122 -3.66 5.23 1.72
N LEU A 123 -2.58 5.07 0.95
CA LEU A 123 -1.97 6.16 0.19
C LEU A 123 -2.44 6.14 -1.27
N VAL A 124 -2.74 7.32 -1.80
CA VAL A 124 -3.08 7.51 -3.20
C VAL A 124 -2.08 8.47 -3.83
N ALA A 125 -1.33 7.96 -4.80
CA ALA A 125 -0.32 8.73 -5.52
C ALA A 125 -0.93 9.71 -6.55
N ASP A 126 -0.22 10.78 -6.87
CA ASP A 126 -0.51 11.61 -8.05
C ASP A 126 -0.02 10.87 -9.31
N PRO A 127 -0.91 10.48 -10.23
CA PRO A 127 -0.51 9.75 -11.44
C PRO A 127 0.44 10.54 -12.33
N ARG A 128 0.47 11.89 -12.23
CA ARG A 128 1.40 12.74 -12.99
C ARG A 128 2.80 12.79 -12.39
N LEU A 129 2.94 12.36 -11.14
CA LEU A 129 4.19 12.34 -10.38
C LEU A 129 4.41 10.93 -9.81
N THR A 130 4.15 9.95 -10.66
CA THR A 130 4.40 8.53 -10.41
C THR A 130 5.23 8.00 -11.57
N PHE A 131 6.38 7.42 -11.22
CA PHE A 131 7.33 6.83 -12.16
C PHE A 131 7.40 5.33 -11.85
N LEU A 132 7.23 4.51 -12.88
CA LEU A 132 7.29 3.06 -12.80
C LEU A 132 8.39 2.58 -13.75
N TRP A 133 9.21 1.65 -13.27
CA TRP A 133 10.23 0.98 -14.07
C TRP A 133 9.77 -0.45 -14.32
N GLU A 134 9.58 -0.79 -15.59
CA GLU A 134 9.30 -2.17 -16.01
C GLU A 134 10.54 -3.06 -15.81
N GLU A 135 11.71 -2.52 -16.17
CA GLU A 135 13.02 -3.09 -15.90
C GLU A 135 13.78 -2.18 -14.94
N PRO A 136 13.77 -2.47 -13.63
CA PRO A 136 14.38 -1.59 -12.65
C PRO A 136 15.91 -1.66 -12.77
N ILE A 137 16.55 -0.50 -12.88
CA ILE A 137 18.02 -0.37 -13.02
C ILE A 137 18.70 0.17 -11.76
N ILE A 138 17.92 0.69 -10.81
CA ILE A 138 18.40 1.21 -9.53
C ILE A 138 18.10 0.17 -8.46
N PHE A 139 19.07 -0.16 -7.62
CA PHE A 139 18.92 -1.08 -6.50
C PHE A 139 19.59 -0.57 -5.23
N LEU A 140 19.14 -1.09 -4.08
CA LEU A 140 19.84 -0.90 -2.82
C LEU A 140 21.02 -1.86 -2.72
N ASN A 141 22.21 -1.31 -2.49
CA ASN A 141 23.44 -2.07 -2.29
C ASN A 141 23.58 -2.66 -0.87
N ARG A 142 22.55 -2.45 -0.01
CA ARG A 142 22.46 -2.96 1.35
C ARG A 142 21.02 -3.38 1.66
N ASN A 143 20.85 -4.04 2.81
CA ASN A 143 19.57 -4.49 3.31
C ASN A 143 18.57 -3.33 3.50
N HIS A 144 17.31 -3.59 3.16
CA HIS A 144 16.22 -2.63 3.25
C HIS A 144 15.71 -2.49 4.67
N CYS A 145 14.98 -1.40 4.96
CA CYS A 145 14.41 -1.12 6.29
C CYS A 145 13.37 -2.14 6.79
N ARG A 146 12.93 -3.06 5.93
CA ARG A 146 12.14 -4.23 6.33
C ARG A 146 12.93 -5.25 7.16
N ASP A 147 14.25 -5.17 7.17
CA ASP A 147 15.13 -5.93 8.07
C ASP A 147 15.36 -5.18 9.40
N PHE A 148 14.42 -4.31 9.82
CA PHE A 148 14.49 -3.46 11.03
C PHE A 148 15.59 -2.37 11.01
N PHE A 149 16.24 -2.15 9.88
CA PHE A 149 17.16 -1.03 9.70
C PHE A 149 16.37 0.27 9.50
N LYS A 150 16.77 1.35 10.19
CA LYS A 150 16.30 2.71 9.85
C LYS A 150 17.47 3.46 9.22
N TRP A 151 17.22 4.07 8.07
CA TRP A 151 18.17 5.01 7.49
C TRP A 151 18.14 6.29 8.32
N PRO A 152 19.27 6.75 8.87
CA PRO A 152 19.31 7.94 9.73
C PRO A 152 19.17 9.24 8.93
N SER A 153 19.44 9.22 7.61
CA SER A 153 19.21 10.39 6.73
C SER A 153 18.93 10.00 5.27
N MET A 154 18.48 10.99 4.49
CA MET A 154 18.29 10.85 3.04
C MET A 154 19.62 10.65 2.32
N GLU A 155 20.68 11.34 2.74
CA GLU A 155 22.02 11.20 2.18
C GLU A 155 22.53 9.76 2.30
N GLU A 156 22.27 9.11 3.44
CA GLU A 156 22.66 7.70 3.60
C GLU A 156 21.84 6.79 2.67
N LEU A 157 20.53 7.02 2.52
CA LEU A 157 19.72 6.28 1.55
C LEU A 157 20.29 6.45 0.13
N LEU A 158 20.56 7.68 -0.30
CA LEU A 158 21.08 7.99 -1.63
C LEU A 158 22.47 7.37 -1.84
N ALA A 159 23.36 7.43 -0.85
CA ALA A 159 24.68 6.81 -0.89
C ALA A 159 24.62 5.28 -1.06
N ASN A 160 23.50 4.66 -0.73
CA ASN A 160 23.28 3.22 -0.84
C ASN A 160 22.53 2.79 -2.10
N LEU A 161 22.01 3.74 -2.88
CA LEU A 161 21.50 3.44 -4.22
C LEU A 161 22.66 3.22 -5.18
N ARG A 162 22.50 2.21 -6.04
CA ARG A 162 23.43 1.91 -7.13
C ARG A 162 22.64 1.69 -8.39
N GLU A 163 23.25 2.08 -9.50
CA GLU A 163 22.75 1.73 -10.83
C GLU A 163 23.43 0.44 -11.29
N ALA A 164 22.68 -0.42 -11.94
CA ALA A 164 23.27 -1.51 -12.71
C ALA A 164 24.10 -0.88 -13.84
N GLY A 165 25.39 -1.19 -13.89
CA GLY A 165 26.20 -0.92 -15.07
C GLY A 165 25.57 -1.63 -16.25
N ARG A 166 25.33 -0.91 -17.34
CA ARG A 166 24.93 -1.50 -18.62
C ARG A 166 26.14 -2.12 -19.30
#